data_AF-A0AA50HMT6-F1
#
_entry.id   AF-A0AA50HMT6-F1
#
_cell.length_a   1.000
_cell.length_b   1.000
_cell.length_c   1.000
_cell.angle_alpha   90.00
_cell.angle_beta   90.00
_cell.angle_gamma   90.00
#
_symmetry.space_group_name_H-M   'P 1'
#
loop_
_entity.id
_entity.type
_entity.pdbx_description
1 polymer ?
#
loop_
_entity_poly.entity_id
_entity_poly.type
_entity_poly.pdbx_seq_one_letter_code
_entity_poly.pdbx_strand_id
1 'polypeptide(L)'
;MDIKSTSVNTFPLHQAVEQHDPAAITQLREEGHKASQLNEANLSPVDLLSRRRSIDVALREKMHGALLSSMNPTAPKGYTKPEALHGSPWGFEILASGELRGGVNDAKGGTQSLEGEVFFSDRTPEKLSEQVTRNNFRSNPRVYSHGRGMHSSNPVARAFQHRMTQAIGGYLASGRPLPSTGNALQLQASADQEVSEVAANWLQNLLTSARNNGAKKFENVPAEQSVALLKFPESVTINFSDHHQQRFDGPALRPMLAEAAKTLQQQLEAGKAPLLAMINDGKIVPMVFGFSKIDDLKTHAIKGSLGGEAKNYSYQSENHPLAGSAKGGRLKEIELNTVQDLATLSLACLAKGVKIPADTLIRINPNGRDKMDTGAKAHYLDPQQLGRFQQQLATTLGEKGVTLSQASLPELQQMNQEIRGKDLAAWVA
;
A
#
# COMPACT_ATOMS: atom_id res chain seq x y z
N MET A 1 48.05 -36.30 -12.01
CA MET A 1 46.60 -36.56 -12.24
C MET A 1 45.94 -35.21 -12.11
N ASP A 2 45.80 -34.52 -13.25
CA ASP A 2 45.24 -33.17 -13.30
C ASP A 2 43.77 -33.21 -12.87
N ILE A 3 43.48 -32.49 -11.79
CA ILE A 3 42.10 -32.19 -11.42
C ILE A 3 41.61 -31.22 -12.49
N LYS A 4 40.88 -31.77 -13.46
CA LYS A 4 40.13 -30.99 -14.45
C LYS A 4 39.35 -29.93 -13.68
N SER A 5 39.76 -28.68 -13.89
CA SER A 5 38.96 -27.48 -13.70
C SER A 5 37.55 -27.77 -14.19
N THR A 6 36.63 -28.04 -13.27
CA THR A 6 35.21 -27.92 -13.55
C THR A 6 35.00 -26.51 -14.05
N SER A 7 34.70 -26.37 -15.33
CA SER A 7 34.36 -25.10 -15.95
C SER A 7 33.17 -24.52 -15.20
N VAL A 8 33.44 -23.67 -14.21
CA VAL A 8 32.43 -22.88 -13.53
C VAL A 8 31.78 -22.04 -14.62
N ASN A 9 30.51 -22.28 -14.91
CA ASN A 9 29.73 -21.37 -15.76
C ASN A 9 29.58 -20.06 -14.99
N THR A 10 30.64 -19.25 -15.01
CA THR A 10 30.68 -17.94 -14.39
C THR A 10 29.92 -17.02 -15.31
N PHE A 11 28.70 -16.67 -14.92
CA PHE A 11 27.94 -15.67 -15.65
C PHE A 11 28.78 -14.38 -15.75
N PRO A 12 28.79 -13.69 -16.91
CA PRO A 12 29.69 -12.56 -17.16
C PRO A 12 29.65 -11.48 -16.08
N LEU A 13 28.48 -11.21 -15.52
CA LEU A 13 28.31 -10.19 -14.49
C LEU A 13 28.95 -10.59 -13.14
N HIS A 14 28.96 -11.88 -12.80
CA HIS A 14 29.66 -12.38 -11.63
C HIS A 14 31.16 -12.24 -11.83
N GLN A 15 31.67 -12.67 -12.99
CA GLN A 15 33.09 -12.57 -13.34
C GLN A 15 33.61 -11.12 -13.28
N ALA A 16 32.86 -10.16 -13.82
CA ALA A 16 33.22 -8.74 -13.75
C ALA A 16 33.28 -8.21 -12.29
N VAL A 17 32.41 -8.72 -11.41
CA VAL A 17 32.51 -8.43 -9.96
C VAL A 17 33.75 -9.09 -9.35
N GLU A 18 34.18 -10.26 -9.81
CA GLU A 18 35.38 -10.92 -9.30
C GLU A 18 36.66 -10.21 -9.67
N GLN A 19 36.69 -9.65 -10.88
CA GLN A 19 37.79 -8.92 -11.49
C GLN A 19 37.86 -7.45 -11.03
N HIS A 20 36.90 -7.00 -10.22
CA HIS A 20 36.80 -5.61 -9.73
C HIS A 20 36.72 -4.58 -10.87
N ASP A 21 35.93 -4.88 -11.91
CA ASP A 21 35.79 -4.02 -13.09
C ASP A 21 34.40 -3.33 -13.16
N PRO A 22 34.25 -2.11 -12.61
CA PRO A 22 33.01 -1.35 -12.71
C PRO A 22 32.60 -1.01 -14.14
N ALA A 23 33.54 -0.89 -15.07
CA ALA A 23 33.24 -0.53 -16.45
C ALA A 23 32.59 -1.72 -17.16
N ALA A 24 33.18 -2.90 -17.04
CA ALA A 24 32.59 -4.14 -17.54
C ALA A 24 31.22 -4.42 -16.90
N ILE A 25 31.06 -4.18 -15.59
CA ILE A 25 29.75 -4.28 -14.94
C ILE A 25 28.73 -3.34 -15.62
N THR A 26 29.09 -2.09 -15.84
CA THR A 26 28.19 -1.10 -16.46
C THR A 26 27.77 -1.54 -17.86
N GLN A 27 28.75 -1.91 -18.70
CA GLN A 27 28.51 -2.41 -20.05
C GLN A 27 27.57 -3.62 -20.05
N LEU A 28 27.85 -4.65 -19.24
CA LEU A 28 27.00 -5.84 -19.18
C LEU A 28 25.57 -5.51 -18.70
N ARG A 29 25.41 -4.53 -17.80
CA ARG A 29 24.08 -4.07 -17.37
C ARG A 29 23.31 -3.39 -18.50
N GLU A 30 23.99 -2.62 -19.36
CA GLU A 30 23.43 -1.98 -20.56
C GLU A 30 23.06 -3.02 -21.62
N GLU A 31 23.84 -4.09 -21.75
CA GLU A 31 23.56 -5.26 -22.60
C GLU A 31 22.40 -6.13 -22.09
N GLY A 32 21.84 -5.80 -20.92
CA GLY A 32 20.64 -6.46 -20.36
C GLY A 32 20.93 -7.56 -19.34
N HIS A 33 22.19 -7.79 -18.96
CA HIS A 33 22.51 -8.76 -17.92
C HIS A 33 21.92 -8.34 -16.56
N LYS A 34 21.28 -9.30 -15.88
CA LYS A 34 20.53 -9.05 -14.65
C LYS A 34 21.44 -9.14 -13.43
N ALA A 35 21.53 -8.06 -12.65
CA ALA A 35 22.21 -8.05 -11.34
C ALA A 35 21.54 -8.94 -10.28
N SER A 36 20.40 -9.55 -10.60
CA SER A 36 19.70 -10.51 -9.75
C SER A 36 19.95 -11.97 -10.15
N GLN A 37 20.71 -12.25 -11.20
CA GLN A 37 21.00 -13.63 -11.63
C GLN A 37 21.79 -14.37 -10.55
N LEU A 38 21.39 -15.59 -10.24
CA LEU A 38 22.11 -16.45 -9.32
C LEU A 38 23.18 -17.26 -10.04
N ASN A 39 24.32 -17.45 -9.37
CA ASN A 39 25.29 -18.48 -9.74
C ASN A 39 24.96 -19.83 -9.08
N GLU A 40 25.79 -20.84 -9.32
CA GLU A 40 25.65 -22.19 -8.75
C GLU A 40 25.70 -22.22 -7.21
N ALA A 41 26.28 -21.19 -6.58
CA ALA A 41 26.31 -21.01 -5.12
C ALA A 41 25.10 -20.23 -4.58
N ASN A 42 24.07 -19.99 -5.39
CA ASN A 42 22.89 -19.17 -5.05
C ASN A 42 23.24 -17.75 -4.60
N LEU A 43 24.28 -17.15 -5.20
CA LEU A 43 24.66 -15.75 -4.96
C LEU A 43 24.36 -14.89 -6.17
N SER A 44 23.72 -13.74 -5.95
CA SER A 44 23.68 -12.69 -6.98
C SER A 44 25.00 -11.90 -7.02
N PRO A 45 25.30 -11.18 -8.11
CA PRO A 45 26.47 -10.30 -8.20
C PRO A 45 26.54 -9.26 -7.07
N VAL A 46 25.38 -8.78 -6.59
CA VAL A 46 25.31 -7.84 -5.47
C VAL A 46 25.68 -8.53 -4.14
N ASP A 47 25.26 -9.78 -3.95
CA ASP A 47 25.60 -10.55 -2.75
C ASP A 47 27.09 -10.92 -2.76
N LEU A 48 27.63 -11.29 -3.93
CA LEU A 48 29.05 -11.52 -4.15
C LEU A 48 29.89 -10.30 -3.77
N LEU A 49 29.51 -9.11 -4.28
CA LEU A 49 30.18 -7.85 -3.95
C LEU A 49 30.12 -7.56 -2.44
N SER A 50 28.98 -7.79 -1.80
CA SER A 50 28.80 -7.52 -0.36
C SER A 50 29.71 -8.35 0.55
N ARG A 51 30.11 -9.55 0.09
CA ARG A 51 31.02 -10.45 0.82
C ARG A 51 32.50 -10.13 0.60
N ARG A 52 32.83 -9.33 -0.42
CA ARG A 52 34.22 -8.96 -0.75
C ARG A 52 34.72 -7.84 0.16
N ARG A 53 35.30 -8.23 1.29
CA ARG A 53 35.95 -7.33 2.27
C ARG A 53 37.34 -6.85 1.84
N SER A 54 37.96 -7.50 0.86
CA SER A 54 39.34 -7.25 0.41
C SER A 54 39.52 -6.04 -0.50
N ILE A 55 38.45 -5.50 -1.08
CA ILE A 55 38.49 -4.27 -1.88
C ILE A 55 38.23 -3.05 -1.01
N ASP A 56 38.79 -1.91 -1.40
CA ASP A 56 38.54 -0.66 -0.71
C ASP A 56 37.07 -0.20 -0.84
N VAL A 57 36.66 0.73 0.02
CA VAL A 57 35.27 1.19 0.12
C VAL A 57 34.83 1.93 -1.14
N ALA A 58 35.68 2.78 -1.72
CA ALA A 58 35.34 3.59 -2.88
C ALA A 58 35.11 2.71 -4.13
N LEU A 59 35.96 1.70 -4.33
CA LEU A 59 35.79 0.72 -5.40
C LEU A 59 34.52 -0.11 -5.18
N ARG A 60 34.25 -0.56 -3.95
CA ARG A 60 33.02 -1.29 -3.63
C ARG A 60 31.77 -0.47 -3.94
N GLU A 61 31.76 0.81 -3.57
CA GLU A 61 30.64 1.72 -3.86
C GLU A 61 30.47 1.95 -5.37
N LYS A 62 31.58 2.12 -6.11
CA LYS A 62 31.55 2.26 -7.57
C LYS A 62 30.96 1.02 -8.25
N MET A 63 31.37 -0.18 -7.82
CA MET A 63 30.83 -1.45 -8.32
C MET A 63 29.35 -1.63 -7.93
N HIS A 64 28.98 -1.27 -6.70
CA HIS A 64 27.59 -1.35 -6.24
C HIS A 64 26.69 -0.40 -7.04
N GLY A 65 27.18 0.83 -7.28
CA GLY A 65 26.57 1.81 -8.18
C GLY A 65 26.36 1.26 -9.58
N ALA A 66 27.38 0.65 -10.18
CA ALA A 66 27.29 0.04 -11.50
C ALA A 66 26.23 -1.09 -11.55
N LEU A 67 26.19 -1.97 -10.54
CA LEU A 67 25.21 -3.06 -10.45
C LEU A 67 23.76 -2.57 -10.29
N LEU A 68 23.54 -1.54 -9.47
CA LEU A 68 22.20 -1.11 -9.06
C LEU A 68 21.71 0.17 -9.75
N SER A 69 22.50 0.76 -10.63
CA SER A 69 22.12 1.92 -11.42
C SER A 69 20.74 1.74 -12.08
N SER A 70 19.95 2.80 -12.02
CA SER A 70 18.66 2.83 -12.70
C SER A 70 18.85 3.01 -14.20
N MET A 71 18.28 2.09 -14.98
CA MET A 71 18.20 2.19 -16.46
C MET A 71 16.99 3.05 -16.90
N ASN A 72 16.28 3.67 -15.95
CA ASN A 72 15.20 4.61 -16.29
C ASN A 72 15.84 5.97 -16.62
N PRO A 73 15.57 6.56 -17.80
CA PRO A 73 16.20 7.81 -18.21
C PRO A 73 15.85 9.01 -17.33
N THR A 74 14.74 8.96 -16.58
CA THR A 74 14.32 10.03 -15.66
C THR A 74 14.89 9.86 -14.25
N ALA A 75 15.58 8.76 -13.96
CA ALA A 75 16.19 8.58 -12.65
C ALA A 75 17.32 9.59 -12.43
N PRO A 76 17.46 10.17 -11.23
CA PRO A 76 18.58 11.06 -10.94
C PRO A 76 19.93 10.40 -11.20
N LYS A 77 20.91 11.18 -11.66
CA LYS A 77 22.27 10.67 -11.92
C LYS A 77 22.86 10.08 -10.64
N GLY A 78 23.45 8.88 -10.74
CA GLY A 78 24.01 8.16 -9.59
C GLY A 78 22.97 7.45 -8.72
N TYR A 79 21.67 7.53 -9.05
CA TYR A 79 20.65 6.82 -8.30
C TYR A 79 20.80 5.30 -8.43
N THR A 80 20.94 4.64 -7.27
CA THR A 80 20.87 3.19 -7.14
C THR A 80 19.45 2.76 -6.76
N LYS A 81 18.94 1.72 -7.42
CA LYS A 81 17.60 1.18 -7.12
C LYS A 81 17.50 0.74 -5.64
N PRO A 82 16.29 0.71 -5.06
CA PRO A 82 16.07 0.16 -3.74
C PRO A 82 16.50 -1.30 -3.67
N GLU A 83 16.92 -1.72 -2.49
CA GLU A 83 17.36 -3.09 -2.21
C GLU A 83 16.38 -3.83 -1.30
N ALA A 84 15.46 -3.11 -0.66
CA ALA A 84 14.27 -3.66 -0.01
C ALA A 84 13.05 -2.80 -0.36
N LEU A 85 11.87 -3.41 -0.45
CA LEU A 85 10.63 -2.71 -0.80
C LEU A 85 9.49 -3.15 0.13
N HIS A 86 8.65 -2.20 0.54
CA HIS A 86 7.44 -2.49 1.32
C HIS A 86 6.25 -1.82 0.65
N GLY A 87 5.21 -2.58 0.34
CA GLY A 87 3.98 -2.04 -0.24
C GLY A 87 2.85 -2.08 0.75
N SER A 88 2.21 -0.94 1.00
CA SER A 88 1.13 -0.85 1.98
C SER A 88 0.04 0.15 1.54
N PRO A 89 -1.24 -0.13 1.82
CA PRO A 89 -2.31 0.86 1.71
C PRO A 89 -2.28 1.90 2.85
N TRP A 90 -1.48 1.65 3.91
CA TRP A 90 -1.30 2.50 5.09
C TRP A 90 -0.10 3.45 4.96
N GLY A 91 0.19 3.91 3.74
CA GLY A 91 1.42 4.64 3.47
C GLY A 91 1.51 6.00 4.17
N PHE A 92 0.38 6.68 4.39
CA PHE A 92 0.38 7.92 5.17
C PHE A 92 0.72 7.64 6.64
N GLU A 93 0.15 6.60 7.23
CA GLU A 93 0.37 6.23 8.62
C GLU A 93 1.83 5.86 8.87
N ILE A 94 2.46 5.16 7.92
CA ILE A 94 3.92 4.89 7.93
C ILE A 94 4.73 6.20 7.94
N LEU A 95 4.35 7.17 7.11
CA LEU A 95 5.05 8.46 7.07
C LEU A 95 4.83 9.26 8.35
N ALA A 96 3.62 9.24 8.89
CA ALA A 96 3.26 9.93 10.12
C ALA A 96 3.96 9.33 11.35
N SER A 97 4.10 8.01 11.42
CA SER A 97 4.85 7.33 12.49
C SER A 97 6.37 7.46 12.34
N GLY A 98 6.85 7.71 11.12
CA GLY A 98 8.28 7.72 10.80
C GLY A 98 8.90 6.32 10.74
N GLU A 99 8.09 5.25 10.74
CA GLU A 99 8.58 3.87 10.75
C GLU A 99 7.55 2.86 10.18
N LEU A 100 8.05 1.76 9.62
CA LEU A 100 7.24 0.57 9.34
C LEU A 100 7.01 -0.19 10.65
N ARG A 101 5.73 -0.37 11.03
CA ARG A 101 5.33 -1.12 12.23
C ARG A 101 4.71 -2.45 11.84
N GLY A 102 5.20 -3.53 12.44
CA GLY A 102 4.62 -4.85 12.27
C GLY A 102 3.18 -4.90 12.77
N GLY A 103 2.32 -5.70 12.12
CA GLY A 103 0.90 -5.87 12.47
C GLY A 103 -0.02 -4.67 12.20
N VAL A 104 0.44 -3.43 12.40
CA VAL A 104 -0.33 -2.20 12.14
C VAL A 104 -0.30 -1.83 10.67
N ASN A 105 0.89 -1.81 10.06
CA ASN A 105 1.09 -1.39 8.67
C ASN A 105 1.14 -2.58 7.69
N ASP A 106 1.14 -3.81 8.23
CA ASP A 106 1.26 -5.10 7.52
C ASP A 106 0.12 -6.06 7.84
N ALA A 107 -1.12 -5.57 7.97
CA ALA A 107 -2.30 -6.43 8.11
C ALA A 107 -2.63 -7.17 6.78
N LYS A 108 -1.71 -8.03 6.34
CA LYS A 108 -1.94 -9.04 5.31
C LYS A 108 -2.94 -10.03 5.87
N GLY A 109 -4.22 -9.77 5.62
CA GLY A 109 -5.30 -10.66 6.00
C GLY A 109 -5.28 -11.99 5.25
N GLY A 110 -4.31 -12.85 5.57
CA GLY A 110 -4.21 -14.23 5.09
C GLY A 110 -3.84 -15.20 6.22
N THR A 111 -4.15 -16.48 6.03
CA THR A 111 -4.06 -17.58 7.01
C THR A 111 -2.64 -17.97 7.45
N GLN A 112 -1.62 -17.20 7.07
CA GLN A 112 -0.20 -17.46 7.30
C GLN A 112 0.57 -16.16 7.57
N SER A 113 -0.12 -15.22 8.21
CA SER A 113 0.38 -13.90 8.53
C SER A 113 1.65 -13.99 9.40
N LEU A 114 2.68 -13.22 9.05
CA LEU A 114 3.84 -12.96 9.91
C LEU A 114 3.43 -11.96 11.00
N GLU A 115 2.34 -12.23 11.71
CA GLU A 115 1.68 -11.27 12.60
C GLU A 115 2.70 -10.57 13.50
N GLY A 116 2.70 -9.23 13.48
CA GLY A 116 3.63 -8.43 14.27
C GLY A 116 5.03 -8.22 13.67
N GLU A 117 5.36 -8.84 12.55
CA GLU A 117 6.66 -8.66 11.88
C GLU A 117 6.59 -7.57 10.79
N VAL A 118 7.75 -6.98 10.47
CA VAL A 118 7.92 -6.06 9.34
C VAL A 118 8.43 -6.84 8.13
N PHE A 119 7.62 -6.88 7.09
CA PHE A 119 7.95 -7.55 5.84
C PHE A 119 8.60 -6.63 4.80
N PHE A 120 9.56 -7.18 4.05
CA PHE A 120 10.09 -6.57 2.84
C PHE A 120 10.02 -7.55 1.68
N SER A 121 9.67 -7.04 0.50
CA SER A 121 9.84 -7.81 -0.74
C SER A 121 11.30 -8.14 -0.96
N ASP A 122 11.50 -9.35 -1.46
CA ASP A 122 12.66 -10.16 -1.15
C ASP A 122 13.85 -9.94 -2.12
N ARG A 123 15.05 -10.08 -1.58
CA ARG A 123 16.31 -10.34 -2.32
C ARG A 123 16.71 -11.81 -2.24
N THR A 124 15.85 -12.67 -1.75
CA THR A 124 15.99 -14.11 -1.72
C THR A 124 15.13 -14.66 -2.84
N PRO A 125 15.56 -15.75 -3.49
CA PRO A 125 14.72 -16.48 -4.42
C PRO A 125 13.40 -16.86 -3.72
N GLU A 126 12.26 -16.56 -4.37
CA GLU A 126 10.94 -16.86 -3.82
C GLU A 126 10.78 -18.38 -3.63
N LYS A 127 11.46 -19.16 -4.49
CA LYS A 127 11.58 -20.62 -4.39
C LYS A 127 13.03 -21.04 -4.59
N LEU A 128 13.41 -22.19 -4.04
CA LEU A 128 14.76 -22.76 -4.19
C LEU A 128 15.15 -23.04 -5.65
N SER A 129 14.18 -23.23 -6.54
CA SER A 129 14.40 -23.49 -7.96
C SER A 129 14.55 -22.22 -8.81
N GLU A 130 14.33 -21.03 -8.25
CA GLU A 130 14.47 -19.80 -9.02
C GLU A 130 15.93 -19.45 -9.28
N GLN A 131 16.23 -19.05 -10.52
CA GLN A 131 17.57 -18.63 -10.94
C GLN A 131 17.87 -17.15 -10.67
N VAL A 132 16.97 -16.43 -10.00
CA VAL A 132 17.15 -15.01 -9.67
C VAL A 132 16.69 -14.69 -8.25
N THR A 133 17.37 -13.76 -7.58
CA THR A 133 17.02 -13.30 -6.22
C THR A 133 15.88 -12.29 -6.14
N ARG A 134 15.45 -11.74 -7.28
CA ARG A 134 14.57 -10.56 -7.33
C ARG A 134 13.45 -10.73 -8.32
N ASN A 135 13.07 -11.98 -8.60
CA ASN A 135 11.87 -12.21 -9.40
C ASN A 135 10.73 -11.46 -8.72
N ASN A 136 9.96 -10.68 -9.48
CA ASN A 136 8.85 -9.90 -8.94
C ASN A 136 9.17 -8.87 -7.83
N PHE A 137 10.44 -8.48 -7.64
CA PHE A 137 10.86 -7.58 -6.54
C PHE A 137 10.03 -6.29 -6.45
N ARG A 138 9.68 -5.69 -7.59
CA ARG A 138 8.79 -4.51 -7.63
C ARG A 138 7.30 -4.85 -7.77
N SER A 139 6.93 -5.99 -8.34
CA SER A 139 5.51 -6.34 -8.53
C SER A 139 4.85 -6.80 -7.24
N ASN A 140 5.54 -7.56 -6.39
CA ASN A 140 4.97 -8.05 -5.13
C ASN A 140 4.57 -6.90 -4.17
N PRO A 141 5.43 -5.92 -3.86
CA PRO A 141 5.04 -4.74 -3.09
C PRO A 141 3.82 -4.03 -3.68
N ARG A 142 3.77 -3.89 -5.01
CA ARG A 142 2.62 -3.26 -5.67
C ARG A 142 1.34 -4.06 -5.43
N VAL A 143 1.37 -5.39 -5.48
CA VAL A 143 0.18 -6.20 -5.16
C VAL A 143 -0.26 -5.94 -3.71
N TYR A 144 0.67 -5.94 -2.76
CA TYR A 144 0.37 -5.70 -1.35
C TYR A 144 -0.14 -4.29 -1.06
N SER A 145 0.38 -3.27 -1.76
CA SER A 145 -0.03 -1.88 -1.55
C SER A 145 -1.49 -1.61 -1.91
N HIS A 146 -2.14 -2.48 -2.69
CA HIS A 146 -3.57 -2.39 -2.95
C HIS A 146 -4.42 -2.80 -1.75
N GLY A 147 -3.87 -3.44 -0.72
CA GLY A 147 -4.61 -3.80 0.50
C GLY A 147 -5.75 -4.80 0.30
N ARG A 148 -5.71 -5.59 -0.78
CA ARG A 148 -6.71 -6.63 -1.06
C ARG A 148 -6.43 -7.86 -0.19
N GLY A 149 -7.49 -8.46 0.37
CA GLY A 149 -7.41 -9.68 1.15
C GLY A 149 -8.78 -10.36 1.21
N MET A 150 -8.82 -11.59 1.74
CA MET A 150 -10.06 -12.38 1.83
C MET A 150 -10.91 -12.00 3.05
N HIS A 151 -10.30 -11.45 4.11
CA HIS A 151 -11.04 -11.10 5.33
C HIS A 151 -11.81 -9.80 5.21
N SER A 152 -12.95 -9.70 5.91
CA SER A 152 -13.80 -8.50 6.02
C SER A 152 -13.08 -7.26 6.57
N SER A 153 -11.96 -7.48 7.26
CA SER A 153 -11.10 -6.46 7.87
C SER A 153 -9.96 -5.98 6.98
N ASN A 154 -9.92 -6.33 5.69
CA ASN A 154 -8.87 -5.82 4.81
C ASN A 154 -9.03 -4.31 4.53
N PRO A 155 -7.93 -3.58 4.24
CA PRO A 155 -7.96 -2.14 4.01
C PRO A 155 -8.95 -1.67 2.95
N VAL A 156 -9.09 -2.39 1.83
CA VAL A 156 -10.09 -2.04 0.79
C VAL A 156 -11.52 -2.20 1.30
N ALA A 157 -11.77 -3.20 2.15
CA ALA A 157 -13.11 -3.41 2.74
C ALA A 157 -13.45 -2.27 3.68
N ARG A 158 -12.51 -1.88 4.54
CA ARG A 158 -12.66 -0.77 5.50
C ARG A 158 -12.86 0.57 4.80
N ALA A 159 -12.09 0.84 3.74
CA ALA A 159 -12.28 2.04 2.92
C ALA A 159 -13.66 2.07 2.23
N PHE A 160 -14.10 0.94 1.68
CA PHE A 160 -15.45 0.80 1.13
C PHE A 160 -16.54 1.00 2.19
N GLN A 161 -16.39 0.37 3.36
CA GLN A 161 -17.33 0.49 4.47
C GLN A 161 -17.46 1.95 4.90
N HIS A 162 -16.34 2.68 5.02
CA HIS A 162 -16.33 4.10 5.39
C HIS A 162 -17.13 4.95 4.39
N ARG A 163 -16.82 4.85 3.10
CA ARG A 163 -17.58 5.52 2.03
C ARG A 163 -19.08 5.21 2.12
N MET A 164 -19.43 3.94 2.34
CA MET A 164 -20.83 3.53 2.42
C MET A 164 -21.53 4.03 3.69
N THR A 165 -20.83 4.15 4.83
CA THR A 165 -21.42 4.75 6.04
C THR A 165 -21.77 6.22 5.83
N GLN A 166 -20.92 7.00 5.15
CA GLN A 166 -21.22 8.38 4.76
C GLN A 166 -22.43 8.45 3.81
N ALA A 167 -22.46 7.56 2.80
CA ALA A 167 -23.58 7.48 1.85
C ALA A 167 -24.91 7.13 2.53
N ILE A 168 -24.90 6.17 3.47
CA ILE A 168 -26.07 5.80 4.26
C ILE A 168 -26.55 6.98 5.09
N GLY A 169 -25.65 7.69 5.79
CA GLY A 169 -26.00 8.88 6.56
C GLY A 169 -26.69 9.95 5.69
N GLY A 170 -26.11 10.28 4.53
CA GLY A 170 -26.71 11.22 3.58
C GLY A 170 -28.06 10.75 3.03
N TYR A 171 -28.19 9.46 2.72
CA TYR A 171 -29.46 8.89 2.24
C TYR A 171 -30.56 8.97 3.30
N LEU A 172 -30.25 8.63 4.55
CA LEU A 172 -31.18 8.72 5.68
C LEU A 172 -31.63 10.17 5.91
N ALA A 173 -30.70 11.13 5.85
CA ALA A 173 -31.00 12.56 5.99
C ALA A 173 -31.91 13.09 4.86
N SER A 174 -31.84 12.51 3.66
CA SER A 174 -32.70 12.90 2.53
C SER A 174 -34.17 12.47 2.68
N GLY A 175 -34.51 11.64 3.67
CA GLY A 175 -35.87 11.16 3.92
C GLY A 175 -36.39 10.12 2.91
N ARG A 176 -35.56 9.70 1.94
CA ARG A 176 -35.93 8.70 0.91
C ARG A 176 -36.27 7.33 1.54
N PRO A 177 -37.27 6.59 1.00
CA PRO A 177 -37.63 5.27 1.52
C PRO A 177 -36.45 4.29 1.50
N LEU A 178 -36.27 3.50 2.56
CA LEU A 178 -35.19 2.52 2.61
C LEU A 178 -35.42 1.42 1.55
N PRO A 179 -34.41 1.08 0.73
CA PRO A 179 -34.49 -0.09 -0.14
C PRO A 179 -34.53 -1.35 0.72
N SER A 180 -35.68 -2.02 0.75
CA SER A 180 -35.94 -3.15 1.64
C SER A 180 -35.80 -4.50 0.92
N THR A 181 -35.39 -5.52 1.68
CA THR A 181 -35.47 -6.94 1.29
C THR A 181 -36.84 -7.55 1.52
N GLY A 182 -37.71 -6.92 2.33
CA GLY A 182 -38.96 -7.50 2.83
C GLY A 182 -38.76 -8.55 3.93
N ASN A 183 -37.53 -8.74 4.41
CA ASN A 183 -37.20 -9.76 5.41
C ASN A 183 -36.93 -9.13 6.78
N ALA A 184 -37.29 -9.85 7.85
CA ALA A 184 -36.87 -9.53 9.20
C ALA A 184 -35.47 -10.09 9.49
N LEU A 185 -34.66 -9.33 10.22
CA LEU A 185 -33.34 -9.73 10.68
C LEU A 185 -33.36 -9.99 12.19
N GLN A 186 -32.70 -11.08 12.60
CA GLN A 186 -32.48 -11.43 14.00
C GLN A 186 -30.99 -11.35 14.32
N LEU A 187 -30.63 -10.59 15.34
CA LEU A 187 -29.28 -10.45 15.86
C LEU A 187 -29.22 -11.00 17.29
N GLN A 188 -28.03 -11.48 17.66
CA GLN A 188 -27.74 -11.96 19.01
C GLN A 188 -26.70 -11.04 19.64
N ALA A 189 -26.87 -10.73 20.93
CA ALA A 189 -26.00 -9.85 21.68
C ALA A 189 -25.77 -10.38 23.10
N SER A 190 -24.59 -10.11 23.66
CA SER A 190 -24.36 -10.28 25.10
C SER A 190 -25.11 -9.20 25.88
N ALA A 191 -25.48 -9.49 27.14
CA ALA A 191 -26.25 -8.57 27.99
C ALA A 191 -25.55 -7.21 28.23
N ASP A 192 -24.23 -7.15 28.10
CA ASP A 192 -23.39 -5.95 28.28
C ASP A 192 -23.12 -5.18 26.97
N GLN A 193 -23.56 -5.69 25.82
CA GLN A 193 -23.31 -5.03 24.54
C GLN A 193 -24.31 -3.91 24.26
N GLU A 194 -23.79 -2.78 23.80
CA GLU A 194 -24.64 -1.69 23.34
C GLU A 194 -25.29 -2.02 21.99
N VAL A 195 -26.55 -1.61 21.82
CA VAL A 195 -27.34 -1.79 20.59
C VAL A 195 -26.60 -1.26 19.36
N SER A 196 -25.96 -0.09 19.51
CA SER A 196 -25.23 0.59 18.44
C SER A 196 -24.02 -0.23 17.98
N GLU A 197 -23.33 -0.93 18.88
CA GLU A 197 -22.19 -1.79 18.55
C GLU A 197 -22.64 -3.05 17.81
N VAL A 198 -23.70 -3.70 18.28
CA VAL A 198 -24.29 -4.88 17.64
C VAL A 198 -24.77 -4.54 16.22
N ALA A 199 -25.47 -3.41 16.09
CA ALA A 199 -25.95 -2.91 14.81
C ALA A 199 -24.80 -2.51 13.87
N ALA A 200 -23.75 -1.85 14.38
CA ALA A 200 -22.56 -1.48 13.59
C ALA A 200 -21.81 -2.73 13.08
N ASN A 201 -21.65 -3.75 13.91
CA ASN A 201 -21.04 -5.03 13.52
C ASN A 201 -21.87 -5.74 12.43
N TRP A 202 -23.19 -5.77 12.57
CA TRP A 202 -24.05 -6.28 11.51
C TRP A 202 -23.91 -5.48 10.21
N LEU A 203 -23.93 -4.15 10.29
CA LEU A 203 -23.79 -3.27 9.13
C LEU A 203 -22.44 -3.50 8.44
N GLN A 204 -21.37 -3.67 9.20
CA GLN A 204 -20.05 -4.01 8.66
C GLN A 204 -20.07 -5.32 7.85
N ASN A 205 -20.76 -6.35 8.36
CA ASN A 205 -20.91 -7.63 7.67
C ASN A 205 -21.76 -7.50 6.40
N LEU A 206 -22.86 -6.74 6.45
CA LEU A 206 -23.69 -6.44 5.29
C LEU A 206 -22.86 -5.76 4.18
N LEU A 207 -22.11 -4.71 4.53
CA LEU A 207 -21.28 -3.95 3.59
C LEU A 207 -20.13 -4.81 3.02
N THR A 208 -19.54 -5.68 3.83
CA THR A 208 -18.55 -6.65 3.36
C THR A 208 -19.14 -7.58 2.32
N SER A 209 -20.31 -8.17 2.61
CA SER A 209 -21.01 -9.06 1.69
C SER A 209 -21.39 -8.34 0.39
N ALA A 210 -21.91 -7.11 0.48
CA ALA A 210 -22.25 -6.29 -0.67
C ALA A 210 -21.04 -6.02 -1.58
N ARG A 211 -19.88 -5.69 -1.00
CA ARG A 211 -18.63 -5.53 -1.74
C ARG A 211 -18.22 -6.82 -2.43
N ASN A 212 -18.17 -7.94 -1.70
CA ASN A 212 -17.70 -9.21 -2.22
C ASN A 212 -18.57 -9.73 -3.38
N ASN A 213 -19.88 -9.47 -3.33
CA ASN A 213 -20.84 -9.89 -4.35
C ASN A 213 -20.95 -8.93 -5.54
N GLY A 214 -20.36 -7.72 -5.48
CA GLY A 214 -20.65 -6.72 -6.50
C GLY A 214 -19.82 -5.43 -6.49
N ALA A 215 -18.56 -5.43 -6.03
CA ALA A 215 -17.73 -4.23 -5.89
C ALA A 215 -17.78 -3.26 -7.09
N LYS A 216 -17.66 -3.76 -8.32
CA LYS A 216 -17.72 -2.94 -9.54
C LYS A 216 -19.01 -2.14 -9.68
N LYS A 217 -20.14 -2.65 -9.20
CA LYS A 217 -21.43 -1.94 -9.25
C LYS A 217 -21.38 -0.67 -8.38
N PHE A 218 -20.73 -0.74 -7.23
CA PHE A 218 -20.57 0.41 -6.33
C PHE A 218 -19.49 1.39 -6.78
N GLU A 219 -18.50 0.93 -7.54
CA GLU A 219 -17.46 1.81 -8.11
C GLU A 219 -18.01 2.72 -9.23
N ASN A 220 -18.99 2.23 -9.98
CA ASN A 220 -19.58 2.94 -11.13
C ASN A 220 -20.73 3.88 -10.75
N VAL A 221 -21.18 3.85 -9.50
CA VAL A 221 -22.34 4.62 -9.03
C VAL A 221 -21.85 5.71 -8.06
N PRO A 222 -22.37 6.95 -8.16
CA PRO A 222 -22.10 8.00 -7.18
C PRO A 222 -22.42 7.54 -5.75
N ALA A 223 -21.68 8.03 -4.74
CA ALA A 223 -21.84 7.56 -3.36
C ALA A 223 -23.29 7.70 -2.87
N GLU A 224 -23.92 8.84 -3.13
CA GLU A 224 -25.31 9.16 -2.77
C GLU A 224 -26.35 8.19 -3.34
N GLN A 225 -26.03 7.55 -4.47
CA GLN A 225 -26.91 6.59 -5.16
C GLN A 225 -26.56 5.14 -4.80
N SER A 226 -25.40 4.90 -4.20
CA SER A 226 -24.90 3.58 -3.89
C SER A 226 -25.73 2.85 -2.82
N VAL A 227 -26.45 3.60 -1.97
CA VAL A 227 -27.35 3.05 -0.95
C VAL A 227 -28.52 2.28 -1.58
N ALA A 228 -28.97 2.66 -2.78
CA ALA A 228 -30.03 1.94 -3.51
C ALA A 228 -29.62 0.51 -3.91
N LEU A 229 -28.31 0.22 -3.95
CA LEU A 229 -27.77 -1.11 -4.22
C LEU A 229 -27.71 -1.99 -2.96
N LEU A 230 -27.81 -1.38 -1.77
CA LEU A 230 -27.93 -2.10 -0.51
C LEU A 230 -29.39 -2.51 -0.32
N LYS A 231 -29.59 -3.70 0.23
CA LYS A 231 -30.92 -4.17 0.62
C LYS A 231 -30.96 -4.28 2.13
N PHE A 232 -31.70 -3.38 2.78
CA PHE A 232 -31.87 -3.36 4.23
C PHE A 232 -32.99 -4.33 4.65
N PRO A 233 -32.97 -4.84 5.89
CA PRO A 233 -34.10 -5.57 6.43
C PRO A 233 -35.30 -4.64 6.64
N GLU A 234 -36.51 -5.19 6.66
CA GLU A 234 -37.73 -4.46 7.00
C GLU A 234 -37.87 -4.21 8.50
N SER A 235 -37.32 -5.13 9.30
CA SER A 235 -37.23 -5.02 10.75
C SER A 235 -35.95 -5.68 11.26
N VAL A 236 -35.42 -5.15 12.37
CA VAL A 236 -34.28 -5.75 13.08
C VAL A 236 -34.70 -6.03 14.50
N THR A 237 -34.48 -7.25 14.95
CA THR A 237 -34.69 -7.65 16.34
C THR A 237 -33.36 -8.09 16.94
N ILE A 238 -32.98 -7.52 18.07
CA ILE A 238 -31.77 -7.87 18.83
C ILE A 238 -32.21 -8.65 20.07
N ASN A 239 -31.70 -9.87 20.22
CA ASN A 239 -31.96 -10.73 21.36
C ASN A 239 -30.72 -10.74 22.25
N PHE A 240 -30.90 -10.34 23.51
CA PHE A 240 -29.83 -10.28 24.50
C PHE A 240 -29.79 -11.58 25.32
N SER A 241 -28.59 -11.94 25.80
CA SER A 241 -28.37 -13.17 26.56
C SER A 241 -29.12 -13.23 27.91
N ASP A 242 -29.58 -12.09 28.42
CA ASP A 242 -30.43 -11.95 29.62
C ASP A 242 -31.94 -12.07 29.31
N HIS A 243 -32.28 -12.51 28.08
CA HIS A 243 -33.65 -12.68 27.58
C HIS A 243 -34.42 -11.37 27.32
N HIS A 244 -33.78 -10.21 27.41
CA HIS A 244 -34.33 -8.96 26.89
C HIS A 244 -34.25 -8.92 25.36
N GLN A 245 -35.21 -8.23 24.73
CA GLN A 245 -35.30 -8.10 23.28
C GLN A 245 -35.63 -6.65 22.89
N GLN A 246 -34.96 -6.15 21.85
CA GLN A 246 -35.31 -4.88 21.23
C GLN A 246 -35.62 -5.06 19.75
N ARG A 247 -36.73 -4.48 19.30
CA ARG A 247 -37.19 -4.54 17.92
C ARG A 247 -37.27 -3.15 17.31
N PHE A 248 -36.73 -3.01 16.11
CA PHE A 248 -36.69 -1.81 15.31
C PHE A 248 -37.39 -2.08 13.98
N ASP A 249 -38.53 -1.44 13.75
CA ASP A 249 -39.25 -1.48 12.48
C ASP A 249 -39.85 -0.10 12.16
N GLY A 250 -40.33 0.06 10.92
CA GLY A 250 -40.96 1.29 10.46
C GLY A 250 -40.12 2.54 10.78
N PRO A 251 -40.67 3.56 11.46
CA PRO A 251 -39.94 4.77 11.82
C PRO A 251 -38.71 4.55 12.73
N ALA A 252 -38.71 3.51 13.58
CA ALA A 252 -37.64 3.25 14.54
C ALA A 252 -36.38 2.65 13.89
N LEU A 253 -36.51 2.01 12.72
CA LEU A 253 -35.39 1.42 12.01
C LEU A 253 -34.39 2.47 11.49
N ARG A 254 -34.88 3.64 11.07
CA ARG A 254 -34.03 4.71 10.50
C ARG A 254 -33.03 5.29 11.52
N PRO A 255 -33.44 5.71 12.73
CA PRO A 255 -32.50 6.14 13.77
C PRO A 255 -31.49 5.06 14.15
N MET A 256 -31.92 3.78 14.24
CA MET A 256 -31.02 2.67 14.54
C MET A 256 -29.94 2.50 13.46
N LEU A 257 -30.32 2.54 12.17
CA LEU A 257 -29.37 2.50 11.06
C LEU A 257 -28.44 3.72 11.03
N ALA A 258 -28.96 4.91 11.35
CA ALA A 258 -28.15 6.13 11.43
C ALA A 258 -27.06 6.01 12.52
N GLU A 259 -27.43 5.51 13.70
CA GLU A 259 -26.48 5.34 14.80
C GLU A 259 -25.49 4.21 14.51
N ALA A 260 -25.92 3.11 13.88
CA ALA A 260 -25.03 2.04 13.42
C ALA A 260 -24.01 2.54 12.39
N ALA A 261 -24.46 3.33 11.40
CA ALA A 261 -23.59 3.91 10.38
C ALA A 261 -22.59 4.88 11.00
N LYS A 262 -23.04 5.76 11.90
CA LYS A 262 -22.19 6.71 12.63
C LYS A 262 -21.15 6.00 13.51
N THR A 263 -21.58 5.00 14.27
CA THR A 263 -20.69 4.19 15.13
C THR A 263 -19.63 3.49 14.29
N LEU A 264 -20.02 2.81 13.21
CA LEU A 264 -19.07 2.17 12.30
C LEU A 264 -18.12 3.17 11.65
N GLN A 265 -18.62 4.32 11.21
CA GLN A 265 -17.81 5.40 10.63
C GLN A 265 -16.75 5.89 11.63
N GLN A 266 -17.13 6.19 12.87
CA GLN A 266 -16.20 6.63 13.91
C GLN A 266 -15.12 5.57 14.21
N GLN A 267 -15.50 4.29 14.27
CA GLN A 267 -14.53 3.21 14.44
C GLN A 267 -13.54 3.12 13.27
N LEU A 268 -13.99 3.37 12.04
CA LEU A 268 -13.14 3.38 10.84
C LEU A 268 -12.18 4.57 10.86
N GLU A 269 -12.68 5.76 11.19
CA GLU A 269 -11.91 7.00 11.29
C GLU A 269 -10.92 6.98 12.46
N ALA A 270 -11.18 6.20 13.51
CA ALA A 270 -10.27 5.95 14.64
C ALA A 270 -9.07 5.04 14.29
N GLY A 271 -8.64 5.02 13.04
CA GLY A 271 -7.46 4.29 12.57
C GLY A 271 -7.73 2.85 12.10
N LYS A 272 -8.99 2.42 11.96
CA LYS A 272 -9.29 1.12 11.33
C LYS A 272 -9.33 1.21 9.80
N ALA A 273 -9.49 2.37 9.18
CA ALA A 273 -9.38 2.56 7.73
C ALA A 273 -8.16 3.43 7.36
N PRO A 274 -7.49 3.19 6.21
CA PRO A 274 -6.38 4.05 5.78
C PRO A 274 -6.83 5.47 5.48
N LEU A 275 -6.12 6.47 6.01
CA LEU A 275 -6.47 7.88 5.88
C LEU A 275 -6.55 8.33 4.41
N LEU A 276 -5.56 7.93 3.60
CA LEU A 276 -5.55 8.31 2.18
C LEU A 276 -6.77 7.75 1.43
N ALA A 277 -7.23 6.56 1.83
CA ALA A 277 -8.42 5.97 1.23
C ALA A 277 -9.69 6.70 1.67
N MET A 278 -9.77 7.14 2.92
CA MET A 278 -10.88 7.95 3.41
C MET A 278 -10.94 9.32 2.71
N ILE A 279 -9.80 10.00 2.55
CA ILE A 279 -9.70 11.27 1.79
C ILE A 279 -10.03 11.06 0.30
N ASN A 280 -9.78 9.87 -0.24
CA ASN A 280 -10.02 9.51 -1.63
C ASN A 280 -11.34 8.72 -1.83
N ASP A 281 -12.38 9.07 -1.08
CA ASP A 281 -13.74 8.52 -1.21
C ASP A 281 -13.80 6.98 -1.23
N GLY A 282 -13.07 6.35 -0.33
CA GLY A 282 -13.01 4.89 -0.18
C GLY A 282 -12.14 4.18 -1.23
N LYS A 283 -11.42 4.90 -2.10
CA LYS A 283 -10.49 4.32 -3.07
C LYS A 283 -9.07 4.28 -2.51
N ILE A 284 -8.47 3.09 -2.47
CA ILE A 284 -7.08 2.93 -2.00
C ILE A 284 -6.11 3.77 -2.85
N VAL A 285 -5.20 4.46 -2.15
CA VAL A 285 -4.01 5.08 -2.72
C VAL A 285 -2.82 4.13 -2.47
N PRO A 286 -2.43 3.29 -3.45
CA PRO A 286 -1.39 2.30 -3.24
C PRO A 286 -0.01 2.97 -3.18
N MET A 287 0.75 2.67 -2.13
CA MET A 287 2.10 3.19 -1.92
C MET A 287 3.13 2.07 -1.79
N VAL A 288 4.29 2.25 -2.42
CA VAL A 288 5.44 1.36 -2.22
C VAL A 288 6.64 2.18 -1.74
N PHE A 289 7.16 1.82 -0.59
CA PHE A 289 8.37 2.37 0.00
C PHE A 289 9.57 1.55 -0.46
N GLY A 290 10.62 2.23 -0.91
CA GLY A 290 11.88 1.62 -1.28
C GLY A 290 13.03 2.07 -0.40
N PHE A 291 13.76 1.11 0.15
CA PHE A 291 14.81 1.31 1.12
C PHE A 291 16.19 0.96 0.55
N SER A 292 17.24 1.55 1.13
CA SER A 292 18.61 1.08 0.95
C SER A 292 18.77 -0.35 1.48
N LYS A 293 19.95 -0.94 1.30
CA LYS A 293 20.25 -2.27 1.85
C LYS A 293 19.91 -2.33 3.33
N ILE A 294 19.18 -3.39 3.70
CA ILE A 294 18.92 -3.79 5.08
C ILE A 294 19.70 -5.07 5.31
N ASP A 295 20.59 -5.04 6.30
CA ASP A 295 21.35 -6.22 6.70
C ASP A 295 20.55 -7.09 7.68
N ASP A 296 20.91 -8.36 7.78
CA ASP A 296 20.36 -9.33 8.73
C ASP A 296 18.82 -9.49 8.72
N LEU A 297 18.20 -9.32 7.54
CA LEU A 297 16.81 -9.74 7.35
C LEU A 297 16.71 -11.27 7.51
N LYS A 298 15.69 -11.71 8.24
CA LYS A 298 15.35 -13.13 8.37
C LYS A 298 14.53 -13.56 7.16
N THR A 299 14.58 -14.85 6.82
CA THR A 299 13.75 -15.46 5.78
C THR A 299 12.72 -16.39 6.42
N HIS A 300 11.45 -16.25 6.04
CA HIS A 300 10.38 -17.15 6.45
C HIS A 300 9.71 -17.77 5.23
N ALA A 301 9.45 -19.07 5.29
CA ALA A 301 8.84 -19.83 4.20
C ALA A 301 7.35 -20.06 4.48
N ILE A 302 6.48 -19.49 3.64
CA ILE A 302 5.03 -19.57 3.76
C ILE A 302 4.48 -20.54 2.68
N LYS A 303 3.73 -21.56 3.09
CA LYS A 303 3.14 -22.56 2.18
C LYS A 303 1.71 -22.21 1.81
N GLY A 304 1.47 -21.55 0.66
CA GLY A 304 0.13 -21.08 0.29
C GLY A 304 -0.98 -22.13 0.44
N SER A 305 -2.17 -21.70 0.89
CA SER A 305 -3.34 -22.58 1.11
C SER A 305 -3.86 -23.30 -0.13
N LEU A 306 -3.46 -22.86 -1.33
CA LEU A 306 -3.88 -23.38 -2.64
C LEU A 306 -2.72 -24.03 -3.44
N GLY A 307 -1.51 -24.12 -2.89
CA GLY A 307 -0.36 -24.71 -3.57
C GLY A 307 0.69 -25.21 -2.58
N GLY A 308 1.12 -26.47 -2.74
CA GLY A 308 2.03 -27.14 -1.80
C GLY A 308 3.46 -26.60 -1.74
N GLU A 309 3.84 -25.69 -2.63
CA GLU A 309 5.17 -25.09 -2.66
C GLU A 309 5.29 -23.89 -1.73
N ALA A 310 6.31 -23.93 -0.86
CA ALA A 310 6.63 -22.83 0.03
C ALA A 310 7.24 -21.65 -0.74
N LYS A 311 6.84 -20.44 -0.36
CA LYS A 311 7.39 -19.17 -0.85
C LYS A 311 8.18 -18.49 0.25
N ASN A 312 9.38 -18.03 -0.07
CA ASN A 312 10.24 -17.33 0.87
C ASN A 312 9.90 -15.83 0.92
N TYR A 313 9.99 -15.27 2.12
CA TYR A 313 9.72 -13.88 2.41
C TYR A 313 10.76 -13.32 3.39
N SER A 314 11.30 -12.14 3.08
CA SER A 314 12.23 -11.42 3.97
C SER A 314 11.49 -10.57 5.00
N TYR A 315 11.91 -10.63 6.25
CA TYR A 315 11.28 -9.91 7.35
C TYR A 315 12.25 -9.57 8.50
N GLN A 316 11.80 -8.71 9.41
CA GLN A 316 12.42 -8.46 10.70
C GLN A 316 11.35 -8.32 11.80
N SER A 317 11.76 -8.59 13.03
CA SER A 317 10.86 -8.64 14.20
C SER A 317 10.66 -7.31 14.91
N GLU A 318 11.39 -6.28 14.48
CA GLU A 318 11.34 -4.95 15.05
C GLU A 318 10.81 -3.96 14.03
N ASN A 319 10.22 -2.87 14.52
CA ASN A 319 9.84 -1.76 13.66
C ASN A 319 11.05 -1.24 12.87
N HIS A 320 10.80 -0.74 11.67
CA HIS A 320 11.86 -0.23 10.81
C HIS A 320 11.74 1.29 10.61
N PRO A 321 12.63 2.11 11.21
CA PRO A 321 12.61 3.55 11.01
C PRO A 321 12.83 3.94 9.56
N LEU A 322 12.08 4.91 9.04
CA LEU A 322 12.28 5.43 7.69
C LEU A 322 13.63 6.13 7.54
N ALA A 323 14.20 6.65 8.64
CA ALA A 323 15.55 7.19 8.67
C ALA A 323 16.65 6.11 8.50
N GLY A 324 16.29 4.83 8.64
CA GLY A 324 17.21 3.70 8.71
C GLY A 324 17.55 3.31 10.15
N SER A 325 18.11 2.12 10.30
CA SER A 325 18.60 1.57 11.57
C SER A 325 20.11 1.33 11.49
N ALA A 326 20.69 0.76 12.55
CA ALA A 326 22.08 0.29 12.55
C ALA A 326 22.36 -0.76 11.45
N LYS A 327 21.31 -1.45 10.97
CA LYS A 327 21.36 -2.41 9.87
C LYS A 327 21.15 -1.77 8.48
N GLY A 328 21.10 -0.44 8.42
CA GLY A 328 20.82 0.31 7.19
C GLY A 328 19.33 0.49 6.92
N GLY A 329 18.93 0.44 5.66
CA GLY A 329 17.52 0.54 5.27
C GLY A 329 16.91 1.92 5.31
N ARG A 330 17.67 2.99 5.09
CA ARG A 330 17.07 4.33 4.96
C ARG A 330 16.10 4.38 3.78
N LEU A 331 14.97 5.06 3.94
CA LEU A 331 14.01 5.31 2.87
C LEU A 331 14.67 6.11 1.75
N LYS A 332 14.53 5.64 0.51
CA LYS A 332 15.10 6.24 -0.71
C LYS A 332 14.04 6.69 -1.70
N GLU A 333 12.93 5.96 -1.77
CA GLU A 333 11.94 6.11 -2.84
C GLU A 333 10.55 5.88 -2.27
N ILE A 334 9.59 6.70 -2.69
CA ILE A 334 8.15 6.43 -2.56
C ILE A 334 7.62 6.31 -3.99
N GLU A 335 7.08 5.13 -4.32
CA GLU A 335 6.42 4.86 -5.59
C GLU A 335 4.90 4.97 -5.42
N LEU A 336 4.28 5.73 -6.32
CA LEU A 336 2.83 5.97 -6.44
C LEU A 336 2.37 5.59 -7.85
N ASN A 337 1.08 5.29 -8.04
CA ASN A 337 0.59 4.93 -9.37
C ASN A 337 0.45 6.16 -10.29
N THR A 338 -0.02 7.28 -9.75
CA THR A 338 -0.39 8.46 -10.52
C THR A 338 0.00 9.76 -9.80
N VAL A 339 0.02 10.88 -10.53
CA VAL A 339 0.21 12.22 -9.92
C VAL A 339 -0.99 12.61 -9.05
N GLN A 340 -2.19 12.09 -9.36
CA GLN A 340 -3.38 12.24 -8.53
C GLN A 340 -3.17 11.60 -7.15
N ASP A 341 -2.51 10.45 -7.10
CA ASP A 341 -2.17 9.78 -5.83
C ASP A 341 -1.14 10.58 -5.02
N LEU A 342 -0.19 11.23 -5.71
CA LEU A 342 0.72 12.20 -5.10
C LEU A 342 -0.04 13.41 -4.52
N ALA A 343 -1.08 13.90 -5.19
CA ALA A 343 -1.92 14.98 -4.69
C ALA A 343 -2.66 14.59 -3.41
N THR A 344 -3.27 13.40 -3.37
CA THR A 344 -3.93 12.91 -2.14
C THR A 344 -2.94 12.76 -0.99
N LEU A 345 -1.77 12.17 -1.25
CA LEU A 345 -0.71 12.05 -0.24
C LEU A 345 -0.26 13.43 0.25
N SER A 346 0.01 14.37 -0.67
CA SER A 346 0.52 15.69 -0.33
C SER A 346 -0.51 16.51 0.46
N LEU A 347 -1.80 16.43 0.11
CA LEU A 347 -2.88 17.04 0.87
C LEU A 347 -2.95 16.49 2.29
N ALA A 348 -2.89 15.16 2.46
CA ALA A 348 -2.91 14.54 3.78
C ALA A 348 -1.69 14.95 4.62
N CYS A 349 -0.50 14.97 4.01
CA CYS A 349 0.74 15.43 4.64
C CYS A 349 0.62 16.87 5.13
N LEU A 350 0.13 17.79 4.29
CA LEU A 350 -0.09 19.19 4.65
C LEU A 350 -1.12 19.33 5.79
N ALA A 351 -2.26 18.65 5.67
CA ALA A 351 -3.34 18.70 6.66
C ALA A 351 -2.91 18.12 8.03
N LYS A 352 -1.98 17.16 8.06
CA LYS A 352 -1.52 16.53 9.29
C LYS A 352 -0.14 16.99 9.76
N GLY A 353 0.48 17.95 9.06
CA GLY A 353 1.82 18.44 9.39
C GLY A 353 2.93 17.38 9.22
N VAL A 354 2.69 16.34 8.41
CA VAL A 354 3.65 15.26 8.15
C VAL A 354 4.52 15.65 6.97
N LYS A 355 5.84 15.50 7.12
CA LYS A 355 6.81 15.80 6.05
C LYS A 355 7.28 14.50 5.40
N ILE A 356 7.30 14.49 4.07
CA ILE A 356 8.06 13.46 3.33
C ILE A 356 9.55 13.77 3.55
N PRO A 357 10.40 12.78 3.91
CA PRO A 357 11.82 13.04 4.14
C PRO A 357 12.48 13.60 2.88
N ALA A 358 13.25 14.69 3.02
CA ALA A 358 13.71 15.53 1.90
C ALA A 358 14.52 14.79 0.82
N ASP A 359 15.30 13.77 1.20
CA ASP A 359 16.11 12.98 0.26
C ASP A 359 15.35 11.79 -0.37
N THR A 360 14.03 11.73 -0.19
CA THR A 360 13.19 10.65 -0.73
C THR A 360 12.73 11.00 -2.14
N LEU A 361 13.07 10.16 -3.11
CA LEU A 361 12.60 10.32 -4.48
C LEU A 361 11.13 9.94 -4.60
N ILE A 362 10.39 10.70 -5.40
CA ILE A 362 9.03 10.36 -5.79
C ILE A 362 9.06 9.71 -7.17
N ARG A 363 8.52 8.49 -7.25
CA ARG A 363 8.41 7.74 -8.50
C ARG A 363 6.94 7.55 -8.86
N ILE A 364 6.55 8.02 -10.04
CA ILE A 364 5.23 7.76 -10.60
C ILE A 364 5.32 6.54 -11.51
N ASN A 365 4.49 5.55 -11.24
CA ASN A 365 4.53 4.27 -11.92
C ASN A 365 3.10 3.82 -12.27
N PRO A 366 2.59 4.20 -13.45
CA PRO A 366 1.24 3.87 -13.88
C PRO A 366 0.91 2.39 -13.73
N ASN A 367 -0.35 2.08 -13.48
CA ASN A 367 -0.80 0.70 -13.32
C ASN A 367 -0.63 -0.08 -14.63
N GLY A 368 -0.71 -1.41 -14.58
CA GLY A 368 -0.45 -2.25 -15.76
C GLY A 368 -1.36 -1.95 -16.94
N ARG A 369 -2.62 -1.59 -16.69
CA ARG A 369 -3.60 -1.25 -17.73
C ARG A 369 -3.22 0.07 -18.41
N ASP A 370 -2.95 1.12 -17.64
CA ASP A 370 -2.59 2.42 -18.20
C ASP A 370 -1.33 2.33 -19.07
N LYS A 371 -0.35 1.50 -18.66
CA LYS A 371 0.86 1.26 -19.46
C LYS A 371 0.57 0.59 -20.79
N MET A 372 -0.36 -0.38 -20.81
CA MET A 372 -0.79 -1.05 -22.03
C MET A 372 -1.56 -0.10 -22.95
N ASP A 373 -2.46 0.70 -22.38
CA ASP A 373 -3.37 1.56 -23.15
C ASP A 373 -2.66 2.81 -23.70
N THR A 374 -1.69 3.38 -22.98
CA THR A 374 -1.07 4.68 -23.32
C THR A 374 0.43 4.60 -23.66
N GLY A 375 1.07 3.44 -23.43
CA GLY A 375 2.52 3.31 -23.52
C GLY A 375 3.29 4.05 -22.41
N ALA A 376 2.61 4.60 -21.41
CA ALA A 376 3.23 5.34 -20.32
C ALA A 376 4.30 4.51 -19.60
N LYS A 377 5.40 5.16 -19.23
CA LYS A 377 6.50 4.54 -18.49
C LYS A 377 6.57 5.09 -17.09
N ALA A 378 7.16 4.31 -16.19
CA ALA A 378 7.49 4.83 -14.87
C ALA A 378 8.49 5.98 -15.02
N HIS A 379 8.36 7.02 -14.21
CA HIS A 379 9.28 8.14 -14.19
C HIS A 379 9.51 8.63 -12.76
N TYR A 380 10.64 9.28 -12.54
CA TYR A 380 10.95 9.96 -11.28
C TYR A 380 10.63 11.44 -11.46
N LEU A 381 10.06 12.05 -10.43
CA LEU A 381 9.93 13.49 -10.37
C LEU A 381 11.25 14.05 -9.87
N ASP A 382 11.87 14.93 -10.66
CA ASP A 382 13.04 15.67 -10.23
C ASP A 382 12.66 16.76 -9.20
N PRO A 383 13.65 17.37 -8.50
CA PRO A 383 13.37 18.39 -7.51
C PRO A 383 12.60 19.61 -8.03
N GLN A 384 12.79 19.98 -9.30
CA GLN A 384 12.10 21.12 -9.92
C GLN A 384 10.63 20.78 -10.21
N GLN A 385 10.36 19.59 -10.76
CA GLN A 385 9.01 19.08 -11.00
C GLN A 385 8.24 18.96 -9.69
N LEU A 386 8.87 18.36 -8.66
CA LEU A 386 8.24 18.22 -7.34
C LEU A 386 8.00 19.58 -6.68
N GLY A 387 8.95 20.51 -6.77
CA GLY A 387 8.79 21.87 -6.24
C GLY A 387 7.66 22.63 -6.92
N ARG A 388 7.54 22.55 -8.25
CA ARG A 388 6.44 23.16 -9.00
C ARG A 388 5.10 22.56 -8.62
N PHE A 389 5.02 21.24 -8.52
CA PHE A 389 3.81 20.55 -8.07
C PHE A 389 3.38 21.02 -6.67
N GLN A 390 4.31 21.10 -5.72
CA GLN A 390 4.04 21.57 -4.36
C GLN A 390 3.58 23.03 -4.34
N GLN A 391 4.17 23.89 -5.18
CA GLN A 391 3.76 25.29 -5.31
C GLN A 391 2.33 25.41 -5.87
N GLN A 392 2.00 24.69 -6.95
CA GLN A 392 0.66 24.69 -7.54
C GLN A 392 -0.40 24.17 -6.57
N LEU A 393 -0.06 23.12 -5.82
CA LEU A 393 -0.91 22.59 -4.75
C LEU A 393 -1.14 23.64 -3.66
N ALA A 394 -0.08 24.30 -3.18
CA ALA A 394 -0.18 25.33 -2.15
C ALA A 394 -1.03 26.53 -2.61
N THR A 395 -0.87 26.99 -3.85
CA THR A 395 -1.71 28.05 -4.43
C THR A 395 -3.18 27.64 -4.46
N THR A 396 -3.48 26.44 -4.98
CA THR A 396 -4.85 25.91 -5.06
C THR A 396 -5.52 25.81 -3.69
N LEU A 397 -4.75 25.47 -2.65
CA LEU A 397 -5.26 25.37 -1.29
C LEU A 397 -5.38 26.74 -0.61
N GLY A 398 -4.46 27.67 -0.86
CA GLY A 398 -4.47 29.02 -0.30
C GLY A 398 -5.67 29.86 -0.73
N GLU A 399 -6.16 29.65 -1.95
CA GLU A 399 -7.38 30.29 -2.47
C GLU A 399 -8.65 29.94 -1.67
N LYS A 400 -8.64 28.85 -0.89
CA LYS A 400 -9.82 28.36 -0.17
C LYS A 400 -10.04 29.00 1.20
N GLY A 401 -9.06 29.71 1.76
CA GLY A 401 -9.18 30.33 3.08
C GLY A 401 -9.39 29.34 4.25
N VAL A 402 -9.24 28.03 4.01
CA VAL A 402 -9.40 26.97 5.02
C VAL A 402 -8.07 26.72 5.72
N THR A 403 -8.09 26.65 7.05
CA THR A 403 -6.92 26.21 7.82
C THR A 403 -6.80 24.69 7.70
N LEU A 404 -5.94 24.21 6.80
CA LEU A 404 -5.78 22.79 6.48
C LEU A 404 -5.56 21.88 7.69
N SER A 405 -4.88 22.35 8.73
CA SER A 405 -4.62 21.57 9.95
C SER A 405 -5.87 21.28 10.78
N GLN A 406 -6.96 22.03 10.55
CA GLN A 406 -8.24 21.90 11.24
C GLN A 406 -9.35 21.38 10.31
N ALA A 407 -9.04 21.13 9.03
CA ALA A 407 -10.01 20.64 8.07
C ALA A 407 -10.58 19.29 8.51
N SER A 408 -11.90 19.19 8.52
CA SER A 408 -12.65 17.96 8.70
C SER A 408 -12.42 17.00 7.53
N LEU A 409 -12.69 15.71 7.74
CA LEU A 409 -12.54 14.71 6.67
C LEU A 409 -13.39 15.03 5.43
N PRO A 410 -14.66 15.48 5.54
CA PRO A 410 -15.44 15.92 4.37
C PRO A 410 -14.80 17.09 3.60
N GLU A 411 -14.22 18.06 4.29
CA GLU A 411 -13.50 19.17 3.64
C GLU A 411 -12.26 18.66 2.90
N LEU A 412 -11.52 17.71 3.49
CA LEU A 412 -10.38 17.07 2.83
C LEU A 412 -10.81 16.25 1.61
N GLN A 413 -11.92 15.52 1.68
CA GLN A 413 -12.49 14.78 0.55
C GLN A 413 -12.85 15.72 -0.60
N GLN A 414 -13.55 16.82 -0.31
CA GLN A 414 -13.90 17.83 -1.31
C GLN A 414 -12.65 18.45 -1.96
N MET A 415 -11.69 18.90 -1.14
CA MET A 415 -10.43 19.46 -1.66
C MET A 415 -9.68 18.46 -2.53
N ASN A 416 -9.59 17.20 -2.10
CA ASN A 416 -8.94 16.14 -2.86
C ASN A 416 -9.62 15.90 -4.20
N GLN A 417 -10.95 15.83 -4.23
CA GLN A 417 -11.72 15.64 -5.46
C GLN A 417 -11.48 16.78 -6.45
N GLU A 418 -11.51 18.03 -5.98
CA GLU A 418 -11.27 19.20 -6.82
C GLU A 418 -9.84 19.23 -7.38
N ILE A 419 -8.83 18.94 -6.55
CA ILE A 419 -7.42 18.89 -6.99
C ILE A 419 -7.23 17.77 -8.02
N ARG A 420 -7.74 16.57 -7.74
CA ARG A 420 -7.63 15.42 -8.65
C ARG A 420 -8.39 15.62 -9.96
N GLY A 421 -9.36 16.54 -10.00
CA GLY A 421 -10.09 16.94 -11.20
C GLY A 421 -9.34 17.91 -12.12
N LYS A 422 -8.19 18.47 -11.69
CA LYS A 422 -7.34 19.32 -12.52
C LYS A 422 -6.39 18.51 -13.40
N ASP A 423 -5.80 19.16 -14.40
CA ASP A 423 -4.72 18.58 -15.20
C ASP A 423 -3.39 18.57 -14.40
N LEU A 424 -3.26 17.57 -13.53
CA LEU A 424 -2.06 17.42 -12.70
C LEU A 424 -0.82 16.99 -13.50
N ALA A 425 -0.97 16.51 -14.74
CA ALA A 425 0.19 16.21 -15.58
C ALA A 425 0.94 17.50 -15.92
N ALA A 426 0.21 18.61 -16.17
CA ALA A 426 0.81 19.92 -16.38
C ALA A 426 1.59 20.46 -15.16
N TRP A 427 1.27 19.99 -13.95
CA TRP A 427 1.94 20.45 -12.72
C TRP A 427 3.33 19.84 -12.55
N VAL A 428 3.59 18.72 -13.21
CA VAL A 428 4.87 18.00 -13.18
C VAL A 428 5.56 17.96 -14.55
N ALA A 429 5.02 18.67 -15.55
CA ALA A 429 5.51 18.66 -16.93
C ALA A 429 6.91 19.27 -17.10
#